data_AF-A0AAJ2EZQ5-F1
#
_entry.id   AF-A0AAJ2EZQ5-F1
#
_cell.length_a   1.000
_cell.length_b   1.000
_cell.length_c   1.000
_cell.angle_alpha   90.00
_cell.angle_beta   90.00
_cell.angle_gamma   90.00
#
_symmetry.space_group_name_H-M   'P 1'
#
loop_
_entity.id
_entity.type
_entity.pdbx_description
1 polymer ?
#
loop_
_entity_poly.entity_id
_entity_poly.type
_entity_poly.pdbx_seq_one_letter_code
_entity_poly.pdbx_strand_id
1 'polypeptide(L)'
;MRTPYPPLALIAAATGDRAAVAARVAGLEALSQTGKLAAGPVVATLCRALLAFAEEDYQGCAGLLEPVRADVARIGGSGAQREVIEDTLLVALMRGGEPAKAQALLDERLHRRPSQRDRQRQASLAL
;
A
#
# COMPACT_ATOMS: atom_id res chain seq x y z
N MET A 1 20.36 -15.67 13.63
CA MET A 1 19.73 -16.09 12.35
C MET A 1 18.50 -15.23 12.12
N ARG A 2 18.55 -14.26 11.20
CA ARG A 2 17.40 -13.45 10.79
C ARG A 2 16.65 -14.22 9.70
N THR A 3 15.44 -14.69 9.99
CA THR A 3 14.55 -15.20 8.93
C THR A 3 14.16 -14.03 8.01
N PRO A 4 14.23 -14.19 6.67
CA PRO A 4 13.78 -13.17 5.74
C PRO A 4 12.25 -13.09 5.81
N TYR A 5 11.72 -11.94 6.18
CA TYR A 5 10.27 -11.69 6.26
C TYR A 5 9.64 -11.94 4.88
N PRO A 6 8.75 -12.95 4.72
CA PRO A 6 8.14 -13.30 3.44
C PRO A 6 6.79 -12.62 3.10
N PRO A 7 6.23 -11.60 3.80
CA PRO A 7 4.89 -11.13 3.48
C PRO A 7 4.81 -10.33 2.18
N LEU A 8 5.88 -9.66 1.76
CA LEU A 8 5.83 -8.73 0.63
C LEU A 8 6.13 -9.33 -0.75
N ALA A 9 6.79 -10.49 -0.82
CA ALA A 9 6.92 -11.25 -2.08
C ALA A 9 5.55 -11.67 -2.63
N LEU A 10 4.51 -11.68 -1.79
CA LEU A 10 3.14 -11.98 -2.21
C LEU A 10 2.40 -10.85 -2.89
N ILE A 11 2.73 -9.60 -2.60
CA ILE A 11 2.01 -8.45 -3.16
C ILE A 11 2.29 -8.33 -4.67
N ALA A 12 3.45 -8.82 -5.13
CA ALA A 12 3.77 -8.93 -6.56
C ALA A 12 3.05 -10.09 -7.26
N ALA A 13 2.66 -11.16 -6.55
CA ALA A 13 1.91 -12.29 -7.12
C ALA A 13 0.38 -12.08 -7.07
N ALA A 14 -0.08 -11.19 -6.19
CA ALA A 14 -1.48 -10.88 -5.91
C ALA A 14 -2.21 -10.09 -7.00
N THR A 15 -1.51 -9.51 -7.97
CA THR A 15 -2.11 -8.64 -9.01
C THR A 15 -2.94 -9.38 -10.06
N GLY A 16 -3.31 -10.67 -9.84
CA GLY A 16 -4.12 -11.45 -10.78
C GLY A 16 -5.10 -12.48 -10.18
N ASP A 17 -4.96 -12.89 -8.91
CA ASP A 17 -5.82 -13.91 -8.28
C ASP A 17 -6.44 -13.41 -6.96
N ARG A 18 -7.66 -12.87 -7.05
CA ARG A 18 -8.39 -12.25 -5.94
C ARG A 18 -8.75 -13.24 -4.82
N ALA A 19 -9.03 -14.49 -5.14
CA ALA A 19 -9.41 -15.50 -4.15
C ALA A 19 -8.20 -15.90 -3.28
N ALA A 20 -7.03 -16.05 -3.91
CA ALA A 20 -5.78 -16.31 -3.20
C ALA A 20 -5.39 -15.14 -2.28
N VAL A 21 -5.64 -13.89 -2.70
CA VAL A 21 -5.42 -12.69 -1.87
C VAL A 21 -6.33 -12.69 -0.65
N ALA A 22 -7.64 -12.89 -0.82
CA ALA A 22 -8.61 -12.88 0.28
C ALA A 22 -8.32 -13.97 1.34
N ALA A 23 -8.01 -15.20 0.91
CA ALA A 23 -7.66 -16.28 1.83
C ALA A 23 -6.39 -15.98 2.64
N ARG A 24 -5.43 -15.29 2.01
CA ARG A 24 -4.18 -14.88 2.67
C ARG A 24 -4.40 -13.76 3.69
N VAL A 25 -5.25 -12.78 3.36
CA VAL A 25 -5.67 -11.71 4.27
C VAL A 25 -6.27 -12.33 5.54
N ALA A 26 -7.24 -13.23 5.37
CA ALA A 26 -7.90 -13.92 6.50
C ALA A 26 -6.90 -14.68 7.40
N GLY A 27 -5.92 -15.37 6.80
CA GLY A 27 -4.86 -16.05 7.55
C GLY A 27 -3.96 -15.10 8.34
N LEU A 28 -3.62 -13.93 7.78
CA LEU A 28 -2.81 -12.91 8.47
C LEU A 28 -3.59 -12.23 9.59
N GLU A 29 -4.89 -11.98 9.42
CA GLU A 29 -5.76 -11.43 10.46
C GLU A 29 -5.88 -12.39 11.65
N ALA A 30 -6.13 -13.66 11.38
CA ALA A 30 -6.18 -14.70 12.42
C ALA A 30 -4.86 -14.77 13.18
N LEU A 31 -3.72 -14.74 12.48
CA LEU A 31 -2.40 -14.73 13.12
C LEU A 31 -2.16 -13.43 13.91
N SER A 32 -2.66 -12.28 13.45
CA SER A 32 -2.57 -11.01 14.18
C SER A 32 -3.35 -11.07 15.50
N GLN A 33 -4.53 -11.69 15.50
CA GLN A 33 -5.34 -11.90 16.71
C GLN A 33 -4.64 -12.80 17.73
N THR A 34 -3.74 -13.69 17.30
CA THR A 34 -2.94 -14.52 18.22
C THR A 34 -1.74 -13.79 18.83
N GLY A 35 -1.46 -12.55 18.43
CA GLY A 35 -0.29 -11.78 18.89
C GLY A 35 1.07 -12.32 18.40
N LYS A 36 1.08 -13.37 17.57
CA LYS A 36 2.30 -14.04 17.07
C LYS A 36 2.86 -13.42 15.77
N LEU A 37 2.24 -12.36 15.27
CA LEU A 37 2.72 -11.67 14.07
C LEU A 37 3.84 -10.70 14.43
N ALA A 38 5.08 -11.09 14.14
CA ALA A 38 6.27 -10.26 14.39
C ALA A 38 6.24 -8.89 13.68
N ALA A 39 5.41 -8.73 12.64
CA ALA A 39 5.27 -7.50 11.87
C ALA A 39 4.09 -6.60 12.32
N GLY A 40 3.35 -6.98 13.36
CA GLY A 40 2.25 -6.18 13.93
C GLY A 40 0.99 -6.06 13.06
N PRO A 41 0.00 -5.25 13.48
CA PRO A 41 -1.32 -5.12 12.83
C PRO A 41 -1.24 -4.51 11.43
N VAL A 42 -0.14 -3.83 11.08
CA VAL A 42 0.00 -3.12 9.81
C VAL A 42 0.01 -4.06 8.61
N VAL A 43 0.56 -5.28 8.74
CA VAL A 43 0.52 -6.25 7.64
C VAL A 43 -0.91 -6.64 7.27
N ALA A 44 -1.78 -6.83 8.28
CA ALA A 44 -3.19 -7.10 8.03
C ALA A 44 -3.88 -5.89 7.37
N THR A 45 -3.60 -4.67 7.83
CA THR A 45 -4.13 -3.44 7.21
C THR A 45 -3.71 -3.30 5.75
N LEU A 46 -2.43 -3.58 5.43
CA LEU A 46 -1.94 -3.54 4.05
C LEU A 46 -2.65 -4.57 3.16
N CYS A 47 -2.83 -5.79 3.66
CA CYS A 47 -3.57 -6.81 2.93
C CYS A 47 -5.03 -6.41 2.67
N ARG A 48 -5.73 -5.86 3.66
CA ARG A 48 -7.10 -5.33 3.49
C ARG A 48 -7.15 -4.20 2.47
N ALA A 49 -6.20 -3.26 2.53
CA ALA A 49 -6.17 -2.16 1.59
C ALA A 49 -5.95 -2.62 0.14
N LEU A 50 -5.11 -3.63 -0.07
CA LEU A 50 -4.89 -4.20 -1.40
C LEU A 50 -6.11 -4.97 -1.91
N LEU A 51 -6.87 -5.62 -1.02
CA LEU A 51 -8.14 -6.24 -1.39
C LEU A 51 -9.17 -5.18 -1.81
N ALA A 52 -9.34 -4.11 -1.02
CA ALA A 52 -10.20 -2.99 -1.37
C ALA A 52 -9.82 -2.37 -2.73
N PHE A 53 -8.52 -2.22 -3.00
CA PHE A 53 -8.04 -1.77 -4.30
C PHE A 53 -8.43 -2.72 -5.46
N ALA A 54 -8.32 -4.03 -5.25
CA ALA A 54 -8.67 -5.06 -6.24
C ALA A 54 -10.18 -5.20 -6.45
N GLU A 55 -10.98 -4.74 -5.49
CA GLU A 55 -12.45 -4.64 -5.55
C GLU A 55 -12.93 -3.29 -6.10
N GLU A 56 -12.00 -2.42 -6.49
CA GLU A 56 -12.25 -1.05 -6.96
C GLU A 56 -12.88 -0.13 -5.90
N ASP A 57 -12.87 -0.54 -4.63
CA ASP A 57 -13.15 0.33 -3.49
C ASP A 57 -11.92 1.21 -3.18
N TYR A 58 -11.73 2.20 -4.04
CA TYR A 58 -10.60 3.12 -3.96
C TYR A 58 -10.64 4.02 -2.72
N GLN A 59 -11.84 4.39 -2.26
CA GLN A 59 -12.00 5.18 -1.04
C GLN A 59 -11.64 4.37 0.20
N GLY A 60 -12.12 3.12 0.30
CA GLY A 60 -11.75 2.21 1.37
C GLY A 60 -10.25 1.87 1.36
N CYS A 61 -9.68 1.64 0.18
CA CYS A 61 -8.24 1.45 0.02
C CYS A 61 -7.43 2.64 0.56
N ALA A 62 -7.76 3.86 0.14
CA ALA A 62 -7.07 5.06 0.60
C ALA A 62 -7.22 5.25 2.12
N GLY A 63 -8.43 5.09 2.66
CA GLY A 63 -8.69 5.21 4.10
C GLY A 63 -7.91 4.22 4.96
N LEU A 64 -7.60 3.03 4.42
CA LEU A 64 -6.77 2.03 5.10
C LEU A 64 -5.27 2.32 4.99
N LEU A 65 -4.80 2.85 3.85
CA LEU A 65 -3.37 3.10 3.60
C LEU A 65 -2.85 4.40 4.23
N GLU A 66 -3.64 5.48 4.22
CA GLU A 66 -3.21 6.79 4.74
C GLU A 66 -2.66 6.71 6.19
N PRO A 67 -3.35 6.07 7.16
CA PRO A 67 -2.92 6.06 8.54
C PRO A 67 -1.63 5.27 8.78
N VAL A 68 -1.38 4.23 7.96
CA VAL A 68 -0.25 3.31 8.15
C VAL A 68 0.95 3.63 7.25
N ARG A 69 0.85 4.66 6.39
CA ARG A 69 1.88 5.03 5.41
C ARG A 69 3.27 5.23 6.05
N ALA A 70 3.33 5.85 7.22
CA ALA A 70 4.58 6.07 7.95
C ALA A 70 5.16 4.77 8.53
N ASP A 71 4.30 3.83 8.92
CA ASP A 71 4.71 2.55 9.50
C ASP A 71 5.20 1.55 8.44
N VAL A 72 4.69 1.64 7.20
CA VAL A 72 5.23 0.90 6.05
C VAL A 72 6.74 1.12 5.91
N ALA A 73 7.24 2.29 6.33
CA ALA A 73 8.66 2.56 6.33
C ALA A 73 9.45 1.78 7.39
N ARG A 74 8.82 1.47 8.53
CA ARG A 74 9.43 0.85 9.71
C ARG A 74 9.37 -0.68 9.72
N ILE A 75 8.38 -1.29 9.04
CA ILE A 75 8.13 -2.75 9.10
C ILE A 75 9.18 -3.57 8.34
N GLY A 76 10.01 -2.91 7.55
CA GLY A 76 11.04 -3.54 6.75
C GLY A 76 10.49 -4.02 5.41
N GLY A 77 11.02 -3.41 4.35
CA GLY A 77 10.78 -3.77 2.97
C GLY A 77 11.86 -3.13 2.10
N SER A 78 12.09 -3.68 0.90
CA SER A 78 12.99 -3.03 -0.08
C SER A 78 12.41 -1.68 -0.48
N GLY A 79 13.24 -0.72 -0.93
CA GLY A 79 12.76 0.59 -1.38
C GLY A 79 11.65 0.50 -2.44
N ALA A 80 11.74 -0.51 -3.32
CA ALA A 80 10.73 -0.82 -4.33
C ALA A 80 9.36 -1.22 -3.74
N GLN A 81 9.36 -1.93 -2.60
CA GLN A 81 8.12 -2.33 -1.93
C GLN A 81 7.35 -1.13 -1.37
N ARG A 82 8.07 -0.15 -0.80
CA ARG A 82 7.46 1.10 -0.34
C ARG A 82 6.90 1.91 -1.50
N GLU A 83 7.63 1.95 -2.63
CA GLU A 83 7.15 2.61 -3.85
C GLU A 83 5.85 2.00 -4.37
N VAL A 84 5.69 0.67 -4.34
CA VAL A 84 4.43 0.01 -4.74
C VAL A 84 3.27 0.46 -3.86
N ILE A 85 3.42 0.46 -2.53
CA ILE A 85 2.33 0.88 -1.63
C ILE A 85 1.98 2.35 -1.82
N GLU A 86 2.98 3.23 -1.95
CA GLU A 86 2.74 4.64 -2.21
C GLU A 86 2.12 4.89 -3.60
N ASP A 87 2.46 4.09 -4.61
CA ASP A 87 1.82 4.12 -5.93
C ASP A 87 0.36 3.64 -5.88
N THR A 88 0.07 2.58 -5.11
CA THR A 88 -1.30 2.10 -4.89
C THR A 88 -2.15 3.17 -4.20
N LEU A 89 -1.63 3.80 -3.14
CA LEU A 89 -2.31 4.91 -2.46
C LEU A 89 -2.57 6.07 -3.43
N LEU A 90 -1.59 6.44 -4.26
CA LEU A 90 -1.77 7.51 -5.24
C LEU A 90 -2.92 7.21 -6.21
N VAL A 91 -2.97 6.00 -6.77
CA VAL A 91 -4.04 5.61 -7.69
C VAL A 91 -5.40 5.55 -6.98
N ALA A 92 -5.42 5.04 -5.73
CA ALA A 92 -6.64 4.99 -4.93
C ALA A 92 -7.19 6.40 -4.65
N LEU A 93 -6.34 7.37 -4.31
CA LEU A 93 -6.76 8.77 -4.12
C LEU A 93 -7.30 9.39 -5.41
N MET A 94 -6.63 9.15 -6.55
CA MET A 94 -7.08 9.66 -7.84
C MET A 94 -8.44 9.09 -8.25
N ARG A 95 -8.61 7.76 -8.19
CA ARG A 95 -9.84 7.09 -8.59
C ARG A 95 -10.97 7.21 -7.56
N GLY A 96 -10.61 7.43 -6.29
CA GLY A 96 -11.55 7.67 -5.19
C GLY A 96 -12.07 9.11 -5.09
N GLY A 97 -11.64 10.00 -5.99
CA GLY A 97 -12.12 11.39 -6.03
C GLY A 97 -11.43 12.35 -5.05
N GLU A 98 -10.20 12.04 -4.63
CA GLU A 98 -9.40 12.81 -3.66
C GLU A 98 -8.15 13.45 -4.30
N PRO A 99 -8.29 14.28 -5.36
CA PRO A 99 -7.14 14.79 -6.13
C PRO A 99 -6.22 15.70 -5.32
N ALA A 100 -6.77 16.46 -4.35
CA ALA A 100 -5.97 17.32 -3.47
C ALA A 100 -4.99 16.52 -2.59
N LYS A 101 -5.44 15.37 -2.09
CA LYS A 101 -4.59 14.46 -1.33
C LYS A 101 -3.56 13.75 -2.22
N ALA A 102 -3.95 13.36 -3.44
CA ALA A 102 -3.04 12.81 -4.43
C ALA A 102 -1.91 13.80 -4.78
N GLN A 103 -2.25 15.08 -4.93
CA GLN A 103 -1.31 16.16 -5.18
C GLN A 103 -0.32 16.31 -4.00
N ALA A 104 -0.83 16.40 -2.77
CA ALA A 104 0.02 16.50 -1.58
C ALA A 104 0.98 15.31 -1.44
N LEU A 105 0.52 14.08 -1.72
CA LEU A 105 1.37 12.88 -1.71
C LEU A 105 2.49 12.94 -2.76
N LEU A 106 2.22 13.46 -3.96
CA LEU A 106 3.24 13.64 -5.00
C LEU A 106 4.27 14.68 -4.61
N ASP A 107 3.84 15.80 -4.01
CA ASP A 107 4.74 16.85 -3.54
C ASP A 107 5.71 16.31 -2.47
N GLU A 108 5.20 15.55 -1.50
CA GLU A 108 6.03 14.90 -0.48
C GLU A 108 7.03 13.90 -1.09
N ARG A 109 6.59 13.09 -2.06
CA ARG A 109 7.46 12.12 -2.75
C ARG A 109 8.57 12.82 -3.53
N LEU A 110 8.24 13.88 -4.25
CA LEU A 110 9.21 14.67 -5.03
C LEU A 110 10.17 15.45 -4.15
N HIS A 111 9.72 15.93 -3.00
CA HIS A 111 10.58 16.54 -1.99
C HIS A 111 11.59 15.53 -1.44
N ARG A 112 11.15 14.29 -1.18
CA ARG A 112 12.02 13.21 -0.69
C ARG A 112 13.01 12.70 -1.74
N ARG A 113 12.58 12.55 -3.00
CA ARG A 113 13.44 12.11 -4.11
C ARG A 113 12.94 12.67 -5.45
N PRO A 114 13.81 13.28 -6.27
CA PRO A 114 13.48 13.59 -7.65
C PRO A 114 13.01 12.34 -8.42
N SER A 115 11.88 12.45 -9.13
CA SER A 115 11.26 11.38 -9.89
C SER A 115 10.55 11.95 -11.12
N GLN A 116 11.02 11.59 -12.32
CA GLN A 116 10.37 12.05 -13.57
C GLN A 116 8.93 11.54 -13.68
N ARG A 117 8.69 10.28 -13.27
CA ARG A 117 7.36 9.66 -13.26
C ARG A 117 6.38 10.42 -12.36
N ASP A 118 6.82 10.81 -11.18
CA ASP A 118 5.95 11.54 -10.23
C ASP A 118 5.69 12.98 -10.70
N ARG A 119 6.66 13.64 -11.38
CA ARG A 119 6.41 14.94 -12.04
C ARG A 119 5.39 14.84 -13.17
N GLN A 120 5.45 13.79 -13.98
CA GLN A 120 4.47 13.56 -15.06
C GLN A 120 3.05 13.36 -14.49
N ARG A 121 2.93 12.58 -13.40
CA ARG A 121 1.67 12.37 -12.70
C ARG A 121 1.12 13.66 -12.10
N GLN A 122 1.98 14.47 -11.49
CA GLN A 122 1.59 15.78 -10.96
C GLN A 122 1.06 16.70 -12.07
N ALA A 123 1.74 16.75 -13.22
CA ALA A 123 1.27 17.54 -14.36
C ALA A 123 -0.11 17.08 -14.88
N SER A 124 -0.40 15.77 -14.82
CA SER A 124 -1.70 15.23 -15.23
C SER A 124 -2.85 15.50 -14.24
N LEU A 125 -2.56 15.87 -12.99
CA LEU A 125 -3.56 16.25 -11.98
C LEU A 125 -3.95 17.73 -12.05
N ALA A 126 -3.10 18.56 -12.63
CA ALA A 126 -3.30 20.00 -12.74
C ALA A 126 -4.13 20.42 -13.96
N LEU A 127 -4.54 19.46 -14.80
CA LEU A 127 -5.39 19.62 -15.98
C LEU A 127 -6.81 19.14 -15.68
#